data_AF-A0A2N1QQ24-F1
#
_entry.id   AF-A0A2N1QQ24-F1
#
_cell.length_a   1.000
_cell.length_b   1.000
_cell.length_c   1.000
_cell.angle_alpha   90.00
_cell.angle_beta   90.00
_cell.angle_gamma   90.00
#
_symmetry.space_group_name_H-M   'P 1'
#
loop_
_entity.id
_entity.type
_entity.pdbx_description
1 polymer ?
#
loop_
_entity_poly.entity_id
_entity_poly.type
_entity_poly.pdbx_seq_one_letter_code
_entity_poly.pdbx_strand_id
1 'polypeptide(L)'
;EAVHSVSVQRLATETAWSVGQGDSSCPERVKPETTTEALNLSGSFSIQVGAQGTRIASSIFTSDPPGVGVVLEPGDEGDEYAFRVSAHETERNITVAWDEVTDPLNPRWSISVDGVLAGFSNTDSLTLNDLHSALAGFAPNVTVSVNAAGSQLGFAAMDNDLLSIVDIKGNLASTLGIDNDAPVVTIDVVEEDTLETIRNKINSAYGAAAGLDRPEDWLHASIELDTATNSHYLVLESNTVGEAHRINILADDKGSLQIAKRLGFLNGADDSTSYRTISRDAAFTFDGKHYLSESNAFRNARRVPVQNDYSATVMEEVSEGIRLDLKSEGQSSITVRHHIKGGAIKGVLEARDDIILNFSDVFDEMAYTLASEMNAIHYAGHGTGENAATTGYAYFTPIHSLYGASRNLSINRAIDEDRSLIAAASGDGTGHTLGEGDGSNALRMAQLKQTKVLQSRSSDFNTFYEAFIANLGSQGQRAQTMLKNQDTLINQIDNQRQSVMGVNIDEEMMDIIKFQQAFNAISRYITTIDEMLDKVINGMGVVGR
;
A
#
# COMPACT_ATOMS: atom_id res chain seq x y z
N GLU A 1 -22.00 -11.39 -15.53
CA GLU A 1 -21.86 -10.22 -16.41
C GLU A 1 -22.22 -9.01 -15.58
N ALA A 2 -21.38 -7.99 -15.56
CA ALA A 2 -21.57 -6.81 -14.74
C ALA A 2 -21.09 -5.57 -15.49
N VAL A 3 -21.70 -4.43 -15.18
CA VAL A 3 -21.21 -3.11 -15.60
C VAL A 3 -20.70 -2.44 -14.34
N HIS A 4 -19.39 -2.25 -14.28
CA HIS A 4 -18.74 -1.51 -13.21
C HIS A 4 -18.55 -0.06 -13.63
N SER A 5 -18.79 0.85 -12.70
CA SER A 5 -18.54 2.28 -12.89
C SER A 5 -17.22 2.67 -12.25
N VAL A 6 -16.39 3.40 -12.99
CA VAL A 6 -15.09 3.88 -12.51
C VAL A 6 -15.01 5.38 -12.73
N SER A 7 -14.69 6.13 -11.69
CA SER A 7 -14.43 7.57 -11.75
C SER A 7 -13.07 7.86 -11.14
N VAL A 8 -12.09 8.19 -11.96
CA VAL A 8 -10.75 8.56 -11.52
C VAL A 8 -10.71 10.07 -11.29
N GLN A 9 -10.42 10.47 -10.05
CA GLN A 9 -10.28 11.88 -9.68
C GLN A 9 -8.85 12.36 -9.91
N ARG A 10 -7.86 11.52 -9.56
CA ARG A 10 -6.44 11.78 -9.77
C ARG A 10 -5.65 10.47 -9.90
N LEU A 11 -4.50 10.56 -10.55
CA LEU A 11 -3.51 9.48 -10.64
C LEU A 11 -2.48 9.57 -9.52
N ALA A 12 -1.89 8.43 -9.17
CA ALA A 12 -0.75 8.37 -8.26
C ALA A 12 0.49 8.92 -8.95
N THR A 13 1.35 9.60 -8.19
CA THR A 13 2.66 10.07 -8.70
C THR A 13 3.66 8.92 -8.81
N GLU A 14 3.47 7.83 -8.06
CA GLU A 14 4.38 6.67 -7.99
C GLU A 14 5.80 7.03 -7.57
N THR A 15 5.93 8.05 -6.72
CA THR A 15 7.20 8.58 -6.22
C THR A 15 7.35 8.34 -4.71
N ALA A 16 8.58 8.19 -4.25
CA ALA A 16 8.93 8.28 -2.84
C ALA A 16 8.96 9.75 -2.40
N TRP A 17 8.69 10.00 -1.13
CA TRP A 17 8.92 11.32 -0.55
C TRP A 17 10.42 11.57 -0.46
N SER A 18 10.86 12.78 -0.83
CA SER A 18 12.24 13.19 -0.58
C SER A 18 12.33 14.60 -0.03
N VAL A 19 13.24 14.79 0.92
CA VAL A 19 13.48 16.04 1.66
C VAL A 19 14.97 16.37 1.60
N GLY A 20 15.30 17.63 1.41
CA GLY A 20 16.68 18.10 1.44
C GLY A 20 16.89 19.34 0.61
N GLN A 21 18.17 19.71 0.44
CA GLN A 21 18.65 20.92 -0.22
C GLN A 21 18.31 22.22 0.52
N GLY A 22 17.09 22.39 1.03
CA GLY A 22 16.63 23.66 1.60
C GLY A 22 16.43 24.71 0.52
N ASP A 23 15.73 25.79 0.85
CA ASP A 23 15.61 26.91 -0.07
C ASP A 23 16.99 27.53 -0.39
N SER A 24 17.18 27.96 -1.63
CA SER A 24 18.47 28.52 -2.11
C SER A 24 18.92 29.77 -1.35
N SER A 25 17.98 30.47 -0.70
CA SER A 25 18.16 31.71 0.03
C SER A 25 18.42 31.54 1.51
N CYS A 26 18.31 30.32 2.06
CA CYS A 26 18.37 30.07 3.49
C CYS A 26 19.80 30.39 3.98
N PRO A 27 19.98 31.49 4.74
CA PRO A 27 21.30 31.93 5.16
C PRO A 27 21.87 31.04 6.28
N GLU A 28 21.00 30.28 6.96
CA GLU A 28 21.36 29.41 8.08
C GLU A 28 21.93 28.07 7.61
N ARG A 29 21.61 27.64 6.37
CA ARG A 29 22.06 26.36 5.79
C ARG A 29 23.58 26.31 5.66
N VAL A 30 24.18 25.23 6.17
CA VAL A 30 25.61 24.93 5.95
C VAL A 30 25.79 24.45 4.51
N LYS A 31 26.83 24.95 3.83
CA LYS A 31 27.11 24.64 2.42
C LYS A 31 28.54 24.08 2.29
N PRO A 32 28.76 22.85 2.76
CA PRO A 32 30.10 22.28 2.79
C PRO A 32 30.60 21.97 1.37
N GLU A 33 31.87 22.28 1.10
CA GLU A 33 32.47 22.00 -0.23
C GLU A 33 32.80 20.52 -0.38
N THR A 34 33.08 19.83 0.74
CA THR A 34 33.39 18.40 0.79
C THR A 34 32.41 17.62 1.66
N THR A 35 32.36 16.29 1.49
CA THR A 35 31.49 15.40 2.28
C THR A 35 32.07 15.07 3.66
N THR A 36 33.38 15.31 3.85
CA THR A 36 34.19 14.90 5.01
C THR A 36 34.63 16.05 5.90
N GLU A 37 34.23 17.29 5.61
CA GLU A 37 34.49 18.42 6.51
C GLU A 37 33.51 18.41 7.69
N ALA A 38 34.02 18.79 8.86
CA ALA A 38 33.21 18.95 10.07
C ALA A 38 32.27 20.15 9.93
N LEU A 39 30.98 19.94 10.18
CA LEU A 39 29.96 20.97 10.02
C LEU A 39 29.94 21.97 11.19
N ASN A 40 30.59 21.65 12.32
CA ASN A 40 30.60 22.45 13.55
C ASN A 40 29.16 22.77 14.02
N LEU A 41 28.30 21.76 13.97
CA LEU A 41 26.92 21.79 14.44
C LEU A 41 26.83 21.00 15.75
N SER A 42 26.00 21.43 16.68
CA SER A 42 25.73 20.67 17.90
C SER A 42 24.27 20.79 18.30
N GLY A 43 23.64 19.66 18.55
CA GLY A 43 22.23 19.55 18.94
C GLY A 43 21.65 18.24 18.43
N SER A 44 20.33 18.19 18.30
CA SER A 44 19.66 17.04 17.72
C SER A 44 18.51 17.51 16.83
N PHE A 45 17.92 16.57 16.12
CA PHE A 45 16.65 16.75 15.44
C PHE A 45 15.98 15.38 15.34
N SER A 46 14.67 15.39 15.16
CA SER A 46 13.90 14.17 15.08
C SER A 46 13.21 14.05 13.73
N ILE A 47 13.05 12.82 13.27
CA ILE A 47 12.38 12.51 12.02
C ILE A 47 11.31 11.44 12.28
N GLN A 48 10.19 11.56 11.60
CA GLN A 48 9.10 10.59 11.64
C GLN A 48 8.62 10.33 10.21
N VAL A 49 8.48 9.07 9.82
CA VAL A 49 7.93 8.68 8.52
C VAL A 49 6.52 8.15 8.73
N GLY A 50 5.54 8.80 8.12
CA GLY A 50 4.15 8.38 8.23
C GLY A 50 3.18 9.52 7.95
N ALA A 51 1.98 9.14 7.58
CA ALA A 51 0.80 9.99 7.61
C ALA A 51 -0.36 9.17 8.21
N GLN A 52 -1.37 9.88 8.70
CA GLN A 52 -2.53 9.28 9.32
C GLN A 52 -3.60 9.04 8.26
N GLY A 53 -4.65 9.86 8.23
CA GLY A 53 -5.82 9.64 7.39
C GLY A 53 -6.30 10.90 6.71
N THR A 54 -7.33 10.74 5.89
CA THR A 54 -8.00 11.89 5.24
C THR A 54 -8.80 12.73 6.23
N ARG A 55 -9.10 12.14 7.39
CA ARG A 55 -9.77 12.78 8.53
C ARG A 55 -9.15 12.29 9.83
N ILE A 56 -9.01 13.19 10.79
CA ILE A 56 -8.48 12.91 12.13
C ILE A 56 -9.43 13.57 13.13
N ALA A 57 -9.81 12.84 14.17
CA ALA A 57 -10.60 13.38 15.27
C ALA A 57 -9.81 13.29 16.57
N SER A 58 -9.93 14.32 17.41
CA SER A 58 -9.38 14.31 18.76
C SER A 58 -10.07 13.26 19.63
N SER A 59 -9.44 12.98 20.76
CA SER A 59 -10.12 12.39 21.91
C SER A 59 -11.34 13.23 22.32
N ILE A 60 -12.25 12.62 23.09
CA ILE A 60 -13.46 13.26 23.58
C ILE A 60 -13.17 13.90 24.95
N PHE A 61 -13.27 15.23 25.04
CA PHE A 61 -13.00 16.04 26.22
C PHE A 61 -14.31 16.40 26.95
N THR A 62 -14.67 15.63 27.98
CA THR A 62 -15.94 15.81 28.71
C THR A 62 -15.82 16.12 30.20
N SER A 63 -14.66 15.91 30.82
CA SER A 63 -14.57 15.96 32.30
C SER A 63 -13.21 16.26 32.89
N ASP A 64 -12.12 15.89 32.21
CA ASP A 64 -10.75 16.11 32.68
C ASP A 64 -9.89 16.58 31.50
N PRO A 65 -9.39 17.84 31.49
CA PRO A 65 -9.59 18.89 32.49
C PRO A 65 -11.07 19.30 32.71
N PRO A 66 -11.41 19.95 33.83
CA PRO A 66 -12.80 20.29 34.17
C PRO A 66 -13.42 21.29 33.19
N GLY A 67 -14.35 20.80 32.39
CA GLY A 67 -15.12 21.58 31.43
C GLY A 67 -15.27 20.85 30.11
N VAL A 68 -16.39 21.06 29.42
CA VAL A 68 -16.62 20.41 28.13
C VAL A 68 -15.71 21.05 27.09
N GLY A 69 -14.86 20.23 26.47
CA GLY A 69 -13.92 20.69 25.45
C GLY A 69 -12.73 21.49 25.98
N VAL A 70 -12.47 21.51 27.30
CA VAL A 70 -11.25 22.13 27.83
C VAL A 70 -10.06 21.22 27.54
N VAL A 71 -8.99 21.78 26.97
CA VAL A 71 -7.77 21.05 26.57
C VAL A 71 -6.61 21.40 27.48
N LEU A 72 -6.42 22.70 27.77
CA LEU A 72 -5.42 23.20 28.71
C LEU A 72 -6.10 24.07 29.76
N GLU A 73 -5.72 23.85 31.02
CA GLU A 73 -6.03 24.75 32.13
C GLU A 73 -5.17 26.04 32.02
N PRO A 74 -5.31 27.02 32.92
CA PRO A 74 -4.43 28.19 32.94
C PRO A 74 -2.96 27.78 33.03
N GLY A 75 -2.14 28.32 32.14
CA GLY A 75 -0.71 28.03 32.05
C GLY A 75 0.16 28.92 32.94
N ASP A 76 1.45 28.66 32.92
CA ASP A 76 2.49 29.47 33.54
C ASP A 76 3.25 30.32 32.51
N GLU A 77 3.96 31.36 32.98
CA GLU A 77 4.79 32.21 32.13
C GLU A 77 5.83 31.38 31.34
N GLY A 78 5.76 31.45 30.01
CA GLY A 78 6.67 30.75 29.11
C GLY A 78 6.15 29.41 28.58
N ASP A 79 4.96 28.98 29.02
CA ASP A 79 4.30 27.81 28.45
C ASP A 79 3.98 28.04 26.98
N GLU A 80 4.49 27.15 26.13
CA GLU A 80 4.32 27.20 24.69
C GLU A 80 4.28 25.79 24.11
N TYR A 81 3.25 25.53 23.33
CA TYR A 81 3.04 24.31 22.57
C TYR A 81 3.00 24.64 21.09
N ALA A 82 3.60 23.80 20.26
CA ALA A 82 3.53 23.94 18.82
C ALA A 82 3.32 22.57 18.18
N PHE A 83 2.40 22.49 17.23
CA PHE A 83 2.22 21.31 16.39
C PHE A 83 2.08 21.73 14.94
N ARG A 84 2.49 20.84 14.04
CA ARG A 84 2.40 21.05 12.59
C ARG A 84 1.27 20.20 12.02
N VAL A 85 0.44 20.82 11.20
CA VAL A 85 -0.58 20.13 10.41
C VAL A 85 -0.18 20.17 8.95
N SER A 86 -0.14 19.00 8.33
CA SER A 86 0.33 18.81 6.98
C SER A 86 -0.66 18.02 6.13
N ALA A 87 -0.87 18.43 4.88
CA ALA A 87 -1.69 17.75 3.88
C ALA A 87 -1.15 18.02 2.48
N HIS A 88 -0.71 16.99 1.75
CA HIS A 88 0.01 17.14 0.48
C HIS A 88 1.19 18.13 0.62
N GLU A 89 1.20 19.23 -0.14
CA GLU A 89 2.23 20.28 -0.09
C GLU A 89 2.01 21.31 1.03
N THR A 90 0.81 21.38 1.60
CA THR A 90 0.49 22.34 2.66
C THR A 90 1.10 21.87 3.97
N GLU A 91 1.84 22.76 4.63
CA GLU A 91 2.24 22.63 6.04
C GLU A 91 1.90 23.93 6.77
N ARG A 92 1.34 23.82 7.97
CA ARG A 92 1.05 24.95 8.86
C ARG A 92 1.51 24.64 10.26
N ASN A 93 2.26 25.55 10.86
CA ASN A 93 2.67 25.47 12.25
C ASN A 93 1.63 26.21 13.11
N ILE A 94 0.95 25.49 14.01
CA ILE A 94 0.05 26.08 15.00
C ILE A 94 0.84 26.20 16.30
N THR A 95 0.92 27.41 16.83
CA THR A 95 1.53 27.70 18.13
C THR A 95 0.47 28.17 19.11
N VAL A 96 0.48 27.59 20.30
CA VAL A 96 -0.37 27.99 21.42
C VAL A 96 0.53 28.37 22.59
N ALA A 97 0.50 29.63 23.00
CA ALA A 97 1.38 30.15 24.04
C ALA A 97 0.60 30.91 25.12
N TRP A 98 1.01 30.75 26.37
CA TRP A 98 0.45 31.49 27.49
C TRP A 98 0.86 32.95 27.40
N ASP A 99 -0.12 33.84 27.20
CA ASP A 99 0.10 35.27 27.06
C ASP A 99 -0.34 36.00 28.33
N GLU A 100 0.62 36.19 29.24
CA GLU A 100 0.50 37.04 30.43
C GLU A 100 1.22 38.39 30.24
N VAL A 101 2.07 38.50 29.21
CA VAL A 101 2.93 39.68 29.00
C VAL A 101 2.18 40.81 28.30
N THR A 102 1.33 40.49 27.32
CA THR A 102 0.62 41.53 26.55
C THR A 102 -0.62 42.06 27.25
N ASP A 103 -1.32 41.22 28.04
CA ASP A 103 -2.44 41.63 28.90
C ASP A 103 -2.33 41.01 30.31
N PRO A 104 -1.51 41.60 31.20
CA PRO A 104 -1.30 41.09 32.56
C PRO A 104 -2.55 41.09 33.44
N LEU A 105 -3.63 41.76 33.01
CA LEU A 105 -4.89 41.81 33.75
C LEU A 105 -5.83 40.66 33.36
N ASN A 106 -5.62 40.03 32.20
CA ASN A 106 -6.39 38.90 31.71
C ASN A 106 -5.47 37.92 30.95
N PRO A 107 -4.64 37.13 31.65
CA PRO A 107 -3.74 36.18 31.02
C PRO A 107 -4.55 35.05 30.35
N ARG A 108 -4.20 34.75 29.09
CA ARG A 108 -4.96 33.83 28.22
C ARG A 108 -4.03 33.11 27.26
N TRP A 109 -4.50 32.01 26.70
CA TRP A 109 -3.79 31.31 25.63
C TRP A 109 -3.91 32.11 24.33
N SER A 110 -2.79 32.49 23.73
CA SER A 110 -2.71 33.01 22.37
C SER A 110 -2.58 31.84 21.39
N ILE A 111 -3.22 31.95 20.22
CA ILE A 111 -3.17 30.94 19.16
C ILE A 111 -2.67 31.62 17.90
N SER A 112 -1.57 31.13 17.33
CA SER A 112 -0.94 31.66 16.13
C SER A 112 -0.78 30.58 15.07
N VAL A 113 -0.82 30.98 13.80
CA VAL A 113 -0.56 30.11 12.64
C VAL A 113 0.60 30.71 11.88
N ASP A 114 1.67 29.93 11.67
CA ASP A 114 2.92 30.36 11.03
C ASP A 114 3.48 31.66 11.65
N GLY A 115 3.40 31.77 12.98
CA GLY A 115 3.86 32.95 13.74
C GLY A 115 2.93 34.18 13.68
N VAL A 116 1.80 34.09 12.98
CA VAL A 116 0.80 35.17 12.91
C VAL A 116 -0.35 34.86 13.88
N LEU A 117 -0.64 35.80 14.77
CA LEU A 117 -1.75 35.69 15.73
C LEU A 117 -3.09 35.46 15.01
N ALA A 118 -3.74 34.34 15.33
CA ALA A 118 -5.01 33.91 14.75
C ALA A 118 -6.19 34.05 15.74
N GLY A 119 -5.93 33.99 17.05
CA GLY A 119 -6.96 34.15 18.07
C GLY A 119 -6.43 34.03 19.50
N PHE A 120 -7.36 34.07 20.46
CA PHE A 120 -7.10 33.84 21.88
C PHE A 120 -8.16 32.90 22.46
N SER A 121 -7.84 32.24 23.57
CA SER A 121 -8.86 31.62 24.40
C SER A 121 -9.82 32.68 24.96
N ASN A 122 -11.10 32.33 25.09
CA ASN A 122 -12.09 33.25 25.64
C ASN A 122 -11.94 33.44 27.17
N THR A 123 -11.45 32.42 27.86
CA THR A 123 -11.08 32.46 29.29
C THR A 123 -9.60 32.15 29.47
N ASP A 124 -9.17 31.98 30.71
CA ASP A 124 -7.85 31.50 31.10
C ASP A 124 -7.58 30.03 30.72
N SER A 125 -8.58 29.30 30.25
CA SER A 125 -8.45 27.90 29.80
C SER A 125 -8.63 27.82 28.28
N LEU A 126 -7.84 26.96 27.62
CA LEU A 126 -7.96 26.71 26.18
C LEU A 126 -9.05 25.67 25.92
N THR A 127 -10.03 26.00 25.08
CA THR A 127 -11.05 25.04 24.65
C THR A 127 -10.93 24.63 23.18
N LEU A 128 -11.54 23.50 22.83
CA LEU A 128 -11.66 23.05 21.43
C LEU A 128 -12.41 24.06 20.55
N ASN A 129 -13.34 24.85 21.12
CA ASN A 129 -14.03 25.90 20.39
C ASN A 129 -13.12 27.11 20.10
N ASP A 130 -12.19 27.42 21.02
CA ASP A 130 -11.18 28.47 20.80
C ASP A 130 -10.24 28.04 19.67
N LEU A 131 -9.73 26.80 19.72
CA LEU A 131 -8.93 26.21 18.65
C LEU A 131 -9.68 26.19 17.32
N HIS A 132 -10.94 25.74 17.30
CA HIS A 132 -11.74 25.72 16.07
C HIS A 132 -11.94 27.11 15.47
N SER A 133 -12.20 28.12 16.32
CA SER A 133 -12.42 29.50 15.88
C SER A 133 -11.14 30.11 15.32
N ALA A 134 -10.00 29.91 16.00
CA ALA A 134 -8.70 30.41 15.56
C ALA A 134 -8.21 29.70 14.28
N LEU A 135 -8.49 28.41 14.15
CA LEU A 135 -8.09 27.60 12.99
C LEU A 135 -9.11 27.64 11.85
N ALA A 136 -10.13 28.50 11.91
CA ALA A 136 -11.08 28.65 10.82
C ALA A 136 -10.39 29.22 9.57
N GLY A 137 -10.20 28.38 8.55
CA GLY A 137 -9.55 28.80 7.29
C GLY A 137 -8.03 28.96 7.38
N PHE A 138 -7.38 28.37 8.39
CA PHE A 138 -5.92 28.42 8.56
C PHE A 138 -5.14 27.80 7.38
N ALA A 139 -5.76 26.86 6.68
CA ALA A 139 -5.22 26.19 5.51
C ALA A 139 -6.30 26.08 4.42
N PRO A 140 -5.93 26.21 3.13
CA PRO A 140 -6.89 26.18 2.03
C PRO A 140 -7.49 24.77 1.80
N ASN A 141 -6.72 23.72 2.08
CA ASN A 141 -7.09 22.32 1.83
C ASN A 141 -7.32 21.52 3.11
N VAL A 142 -7.46 22.17 4.28
CA VAL A 142 -7.78 21.49 5.54
C VAL A 142 -8.93 22.22 6.21
N THR A 143 -9.95 21.47 6.60
CA THR A 143 -11.09 21.97 7.36
C THR A 143 -11.01 21.50 8.79
N VAL A 144 -11.44 22.37 9.70
CA VAL A 144 -11.53 22.08 11.13
C VAL A 144 -12.99 22.15 11.55
N SER A 145 -13.44 21.21 12.36
CA SER A 145 -14.82 21.12 12.84
C SER A 145 -14.84 20.73 14.31
N VAL A 146 -15.91 21.08 15.02
CA VAL A 146 -16.18 20.62 16.38
C VAL A 146 -17.55 19.95 16.40
N ASN A 147 -17.68 18.87 17.17
CA ASN A 147 -18.96 18.19 17.31
C ASN A 147 -20.01 19.09 18.00
N ALA A 148 -21.30 18.73 17.89
CA ALA A 148 -22.38 19.54 18.47
C ALA A 148 -22.28 19.70 20.01
N ALA A 149 -21.56 18.81 20.69
CA ALA A 149 -21.34 18.86 22.13
C ALA A 149 -20.18 19.78 22.53
N GLY A 150 -19.34 20.26 21.59
CA GLY A 150 -18.14 21.02 21.91
C GLY A 150 -16.99 20.17 22.47
N SER A 151 -17.10 18.85 22.44
CA SER A 151 -16.20 17.92 23.15
C SER A 151 -15.19 17.20 22.26
N GLN A 152 -15.27 17.37 20.94
CA GLN A 152 -14.36 16.70 20.00
C GLN A 152 -14.07 17.60 18.80
N LEU A 153 -12.79 17.75 18.46
CA LEU A 153 -12.29 18.50 17.32
C LEU A 153 -11.95 17.53 16.18
N GLY A 154 -12.23 17.91 14.94
CA GLY A 154 -11.95 17.09 13.76
C GLY A 154 -11.26 17.90 12.68
N PHE A 155 -10.19 17.34 12.12
CA PHE A 155 -9.50 17.81 10.93
C PHE A 155 -9.90 16.95 9.74
N ALA A 156 -10.15 17.57 8.60
CA ALA A 156 -10.42 16.85 7.35
C ALA A 156 -9.72 17.54 6.18
N ALA A 157 -8.90 16.77 5.46
CA ALA A 157 -8.29 17.22 4.22
C ALA A 157 -9.34 17.30 3.11
N MET A 158 -9.23 18.33 2.29
CA MET A 158 -9.90 18.41 1.01
C MET A 158 -9.26 17.40 0.05
N ASP A 159 -10.01 16.99 -0.97
CA ASP A 159 -9.57 16.04 -2.02
C ASP A 159 -9.12 14.65 -1.55
N ASN A 160 -9.30 14.29 -0.28
CA ASN A 160 -8.83 13.04 0.33
C ASN A 160 -7.30 12.90 0.34
N ASP A 161 -6.56 14.01 0.50
CA ASP A 161 -5.14 13.95 0.85
C ASP A 161 -4.97 13.37 2.27
N LEU A 162 -3.85 12.70 2.55
CA LEU A 162 -3.55 12.19 3.88
C LEU A 162 -3.00 13.31 4.76
N LEU A 163 -3.59 13.44 5.95
CA LEU A 163 -3.15 14.35 6.99
C LEU A 163 -2.00 13.73 7.78
N SER A 164 -1.05 14.56 8.17
CA SER A 164 -0.04 14.26 9.19
C SER A 164 -0.04 15.40 10.20
N ILE A 165 -0.22 15.07 11.47
CA ILE A 165 -0.14 16.03 12.57
C ILE A 165 0.97 15.61 13.52
N VAL A 166 1.94 16.48 13.76
CA VAL A 166 3.11 16.18 14.60
C VAL A 166 3.35 17.29 15.61
N ASP A 167 3.70 16.94 16.84
CA ASP A 167 4.14 17.91 17.83
C ASP A 167 5.56 18.40 17.49
N ILE A 168 5.74 19.72 17.48
CA ILE A 168 7.01 20.41 17.27
C ILE A 168 7.59 20.88 18.61
N LYS A 169 6.75 21.33 19.53
CA LYS A 169 7.15 21.75 20.88
C LYS A 169 6.05 21.40 21.87
N GLY A 170 6.42 20.82 23.01
CA GLY A 170 5.46 20.29 23.97
C GLY A 170 4.75 19.06 23.41
N ASN A 171 3.48 18.89 23.75
CA ASN A 171 2.72 17.66 23.49
C ASN A 171 1.23 17.91 23.21
N LEU A 172 0.86 19.06 22.62
CA LEU A 172 -0.53 19.45 22.49
C LEU A 172 -1.30 18.55 21.51
N ALA A 173 -0.71 18.17 20.38
CA ALA A 173 -1.32 17.23 19.45
C ALA A 173 -1.49 15.85 20.09
N SER A 174 -0.48 15.37 20.84
CA SER A 174 -0.58 14.13 21.61
C SER A 174 -1.64 14.21 22.70
N THR A 175 -1.76 15.33 23.42
CA THR A 175 -2.83 15.54 24.41
C THR A 175 -4.21 15.50 23.76
N LEU A 176 -4.36 16.10 22.58
CA LEU A 176 -5.58 16.02 21.78
C LEU A 176 -5.84 14.60 21.25
N GLY A 177 -4.85 13.71 21.22
CA GLY A 177 -4.92 12.39 20.61
C GLY A 177 -5.06 12.45 19.09
N ILE A 178 -4.49 13.47 18.47
CA ILE A 178 -4.48 13.67 17.01
C ILE A 178 -3.09 13.54 16.41
N ASP A 179 -2.07 13.28 17.22
CA ASP A 179 -0.69 13.10 16.77
C ASP A 179 -0.53 11.84 15.92
N ASN A 180 0.44 11.91 15.02
CA ASN A 180 0.89 10.77 14.25
C ASN A 180 1.61 9.78 15.16
N ASP A 181 1.13 8.53 15.19
CA ASP A 181 1.62 7.45 16.04
C ASP A 181 2.84 6.72 15.46
N ALA A 182 3.30 7.13 14.27
CA ALA A 182 4.49 6.57 13.66
C ALA A 182 5.74 6.76 14.55
N PRO A 183 6.73 5.85 14.49
CA PRO A 183 7.93 5.97 15.31
C PRO A 183 8.74 7.24 15.01
N VAL A 184 9.15 7.94 16.08
CA VAL A 184 10.03 9.10 16.01
C VAL A 184 11.47 8.66 16.25
N VAL A 185 12.38 9.03 15.35
CA VAL A 185 13.81 8.74 15.45
C VAL A 185 14.57 10.04 15.66
N THR A 186 15.31 10.13 16.75
CA THR A 186 16.15 11.29 17.08
C THR A 186 17.59 11.05 16.65
N ILE A 187 18.19 12.04 15.99
CA ILE A 187 19.56 12.02 15.52
C ILE A 187 20.36 13.08 16.25
N ASP A 188 21.39 12.64 16.98
CA ASP A 188 22.32 13.52 17.67
C ASP A 188 23.47 13.95 16.74
N VAL A 189 23.68 15.26 16.66
CA VAL A 189 24.73 15.91 15.87
C VAL A 189 25.74 16.56 16.81
N VAL A 190 27.02 16.23 16.62
CA VAL A 190 28.15 16.76 17.38
C VAL A 190 29.08 17.56 16.45
N GLU A 191 29.93 18.43 17.02
CA GLU A 191 30.69 19.41 16.25
C GLU A 191 31.62 18.78 15.19
N GLU A 192 32.14 17.59 15.48
CA GLU A 192 33.03 16.81 14.61
C GLU A 192 32.29 16.09 13.48
N ASP A 193 30.96 16.06 13.50
CA ASP A 193 30.19 15.38 12.46
C ASP A 193 30.34 16.04 11.09
N THR A 194 30.43 15.16 10.09
CA THR A 194 30.47 15.48 8.67
C THR A 194 29.14 15.08 8.02
N LEU A 195 28.93 15.43 6.75
CA LEU A 195 27.76 14.92 6.03
C LEU A 195 27.75 13.39 5.98
N GLU A 196 28.92 12.75 5.82
CA GLU A 196 29.03 11.30 5.81
C GLU A 196 28.65 10.66 7.15
N THR A 197 29.12 11.22 8.27
CA THR A 197 28.78 10.66 9.59
C THR A 197 27.29 10.86 9.90
N ILE A 198 26.71 12.01 9.57
CA ILE A 198 25.27 12.26 9.76
C ILE A 198 24.43 11.33 8.87
N ARG A 199 24.78 11.17 7.58
CA ARG A 199 24.13 10.19 6.69
C ARG A 199 24.15 8.80 7.32
N ASN A 200 25.32 8.36 7.79
CA ASN A 200 25.50 7.05 8.38
C ASN A 200 24.72 6.88 9.70
N LYS A 201 24.65 7.92 10.54
CA LYS A 201 23.82 7.95 11.76
C LYS A 201 22.35 7.77 11.42
N ILE A 202 21.83 8.52 10.44
CA ILE A 202 20.44 8.41 9.99
C ILE A 202 20.16 6.99 9.50
N ASN A 203 20.97 6.48 8.57
CA ASN A 203 20.78 5.14 8.02
C ASN A 203 20.89 4.04 9.09
N SER A 204 21.79 4.19 10.07
CA SER A 204 21.93 3.26 11.18
C SER A 204 20.72 3.31 12.13
N ALA A 205 20.21 4.51 12.42
CA ALA A 205 19.07 4.72 13.30
C ALA A 205 17.76 4.19 12.71
N TYR A 206 17.65 4.15 11.39
CA TYR A 206 16.55 3.47 10.70
C TYR A 206 16.85 1.99 10.41
N GLY A 207 17.94 1.42 10.90
CA GLY A 207 18.20 -0.02 10.81
C GLY A 207 17.47 -0.82 11.92
N ALA A 208 17.24 -2.12 11.68
CA ALA A 208 16.54 -3.04 12.62
C ALA A 208 17.05 -3.08 14.08
N ALA A 209 18.20 -2.50 14.40
CA ALA A 209 18.68 -2.36 15.78
C ALA A 209 17.90 -1.31 16.59
N ALA A 210 17.17 -0.41 15.94
CA ALA A 210 16.41 0.67 16.58
C ALA A 210 14.99 0.26 17.04
N GLY A 211 14.61 -1.01 16.90
CA GLY A 211 13.28 -1.50 17.29
C GLY A 211 12.16 -1.13 16.31
N LEU A 212 12.50 -0.61 15.13
CA LEU A 212 11.56 -0.43 14.04
C LEU A 212 11.39 -1.76 13.30
N ASP A 213 10.19 -2.32 13.36
CA ASP A 213 9.93 -3.64 12.78
C ASP A 213 9.52 -3.59 11.30
N ARG A 214 9.19 -2.42 10.74
CA ARG A 214 8.55 -2.26 9.43
C ARG A 214 9.35 -1.36 8.49
N PRO A 215 9.98 -1.89 7.42
CA PRO A 215 10.75 -1.10 6.46
C PRO A 215 9.98 0.05 5.78
N GLU A 216 8.67 -0.07 5.69
CA GLU A 216 7.78 0.97 5.17
C GLU A 216 7.74 2.24 6.06
N ASP A 217 8.11 2.11 7.34
CA ASP A 217 8.24 3.24 8.27
C ASP A 217 9.67 3.81 8.28
N TRP A 218 10.55 3.32 7.40
CA TRP A 218 11.95 3.71 7.35
C TRP A 218 12.20 4.70 6.21
N LEU A 219 13.29 5.43 6.34
CA LEU A 219 13.88 6.23 5.27
C LEU A 219 15.35 5.87 5.13
N HIS A 220 15.95 6.35 4.06
CA HIS A 220 17.39 6.36 3.87
C HIS A 220 17.90 7.77 3.57
N ALA A 221 19.16 8.00 3.90
CA ALA A 221 19.88 9.23 3.65
C ALA A 221 20.98 9.00 2.62
N SER A 222 21.11 9.96 1.70
CA SER A 222 22.19 10.05 0.72
C SER A 222 22.78 11.46 0.71
N ILE A 223 23.90 11.64 0.02
CA ILE A 223 24.56 12.93 -0.15
C ILE A 223 24.57 13.26 -1.65
N GLU A 224 24.13 14.46 -1.99
CA GLU A 224 24.15 14.98 -3.36
C GLU A 224 24.96 16.28 -3.46
N LEU A 225 25.42 16.58 -4.67
CA LEU A 225 26.13 17.82 -5.00
C LEU A 225 25.14 18.85 -5.58
N ASP A 226 25.05 20.02 -4.94
CA ASP A 226 24.41 21.19 -5.52
C ASP A 226 25.37 21.82 -6.54
N THR A 227 25.09 21.56 -7.82
CA THR A 227 25.93 22.07 -8.93
C THR A 227 25.93 23.59 -9.06
N ALA A 228 24.95 24.29 -8.50
CA ALA A 228 24.88 25.75 -8.57
C ALA A 228 25.83 26.42 -7.56
N THR A 229 25.97 25.84 -6.37
CA THR A 229 26.82 26.37 -5.29
C THR A 229 28.12 25.59 -5.10
N ASN A 230 28.29 24.47 -5.81
CA ASN A 230 29.39 23.52 -5.64
C ASN A 230 29.53 23.04 -4.17
N SER A 231 28.39 22.82 -3.51
CA SER A 231 28.32 22.38 -2.13
C SER A 231 27.50 21.10 -2.01
N HIS A 232 27.79 20.28 -1.01
CA HIS A 232 27.06 19.04 -0.78
C HIS A 232 25.90 19.24 0.21
N TYR A 233 24.87 18.40 0.11
CA TYR A 233 23.72 18.39 1.03
C TYR A 233 23.20 16.98 1.24
N LEU A 234 22.48 16.79 2.34
CA LEU A 234 21.80 15.54 2.65
C LEU A 234 20.44 15.48 1.96
N VAL A 235 20.09 14.30 1.48
CA VAL A 235 18.76 13.96 0.98
C VAL A 235 18.22 12.81 1.80
N LEU A 236 17.03 13.00 2.36
CA LEU A 236 16.24 11.94 2.97
C LEU A 236 15.23 11.45 1.94
N GLU A 237 15.06 10.15 1.82
CA GLU A 237 14.07 9.54 0.93
C GLU A 237 13.35 8.39 1.63
N SER A 238 12.02 8.34 1.51
CA SER A 238 11.22 7.25 2.07
C SER A 238 11.52 5.93 1.36
N ASN A 239 11.57 4.82 2.11
CA ASN A 239 11.90 3.52 1.51
C ASN A 239 10.82 2.98 0.57
N THR A 240 9.57 3.38 0.78
CA THR A 240 8.40 3.01 -0.01
C THR A 240 7.77 4.24 -0.65
N VAL A 241 7.05 4.03 -1.75
CA VAL A 241 6.30 5.09 -2.43
C VAL A 241 4.91 5.23 -1.83
N GLY A 242 4.33 6.41 -1.97
CA GLY A 242 2.96 6.68 -1.56
C GLY A 242 2.85 7.81 -0.56
N GLU A 243 1.67 8.42 -0.53
CA GLU A 243 1.38 9.57 0.31
C GLU A 243 1.51 9.24 1.81
N ALA A 244 1.29 7.98 2.17
CA ALA A 244 1.35 7.47 3.55
C ALA A 244 2.77 7.50 4.15
N HIS A 245 3.82 7.54 3.34
CA HIS A 245 5.21 7.50 3.80
C HIS A 245 5.84 8.90 3.86
N ARG A 246 5.04 9.89 4.24
CA ARG A 246 5.48 11.28 4.37
C ARG A 246 6.62 11.39 5.37
N ILE A 247 7.69 12.09 4.99
CA ILE A 247 8.77 12.45 5.91
C ILE A 247 8.35 13.73 6.65
N ASN A 248 8.24 13.63 7.96
CA ASN A 248 8.00 14.75 8.88
C ASN A 248 9.31 15.06 9.61
N ILE A 249 9.70 16.34 9.61
CA ILE A 249 10.88 16.84 10.32
C ILE A 249 10.41 17.52 11.60
N LEU A 250 10.87 17.00 12.73
CA LEU A 250 10.50 17.45 14.07
C LEU A 250 11.66 18.23 14.70
N ALA A 251 11.34 18.98 15.75
CA ALA A 251 12.34 19.71 16.52
C ALA A 251 13.15 18.80 17.45
N ASP A 252 14.17 19.37 18.08
CA ASP A 252 14.85 18.76 19.22
C ASP A 252 13.95 18.68 20.47
N ASP A 253 14.48 18.10 21.55
CA ASP A 253 13.81 17.94 22.85
C ASP A 253 13.38 19.27 23.50
N LYS A 254 13.90 20.41 23.02
CA LYS A 254 13.59 21.76 23.48
C LYS A 254 12.67 22.52 22.52
N GLY A 255 12.22 21.90 21.44
CA GLY A 255 11.37 22.52 20.42
C GLY A 255 12.13 23.41 19.43
N SER A 256 13.45 23.26 19.30
CA SER A 256 14.26 23.99 18.32
C SER A 256 14.42 23.22 17.01
N LEU A 257 14.16 23.91 15.89
CA LEU A 257 14.30 23.37 14.52
C LEU A 257 15.65 23.72 13.87
N GLN A 258 16.59 24.29 14.65
CA GLN A 258 17.80 24.91 14.11
C GLN A 258 18.72 23.92 13.39
N ILE A 259 18.95 22.73 13.96
CA ILE A 259 19.82 21.73 13.33
C ILE A 259 19.22 21.25 12.00
N ALA A 260 17.92 20.95 11.97
CA ALA A 260 17.23 20.53 10.76
C ALA A 260 17.27 21.61 9.65
N LYS A 261 17.10 22.89 10.00
CA LYS A 261 17.27 24.01 9.05
C LYS A 261 18.68 24.11 8.51
N ARG A 262 19.68 24.05 9.41
CA ARG A 262 21.10 24.16 9.03
C ARG A 262 21.56 23.01 8.13
N LEU A 263 20.95 21.82 8.27
CA LEU A 263 21.16 20.67 7.38
C LEU A 263 20.35 20.74 6.06
N GLY A 264 19.45 21.72 5.91
CA GLY A 264 18.66 21.93 4.70
C GLY A 264 17.41 21.05 4.60
N PHE A 265 16.90 20.52 5.71
CA PHE A 265 15.64 19.78 5.71
C PHE A 265 14.41 20.67 5.81
N LEU A 266 14.59 21.91 6.25
CA LEU A 266 13.54 22.92 6.37
C LEU A 266 13.91 24.18 5.58
N ASN A 267 12.90 24.88 5.09
CA ASN A 267 13.05 26.20 4.49
C ASN A 267 13.31 27.24 5.58
N GLY A 268 14.16 28.23 5.28
CA GLY A 268 14.58 29.23 6.26
C GLY A 268 13.55 30.33 6.49
N ALA A 269 12.60 30.51 5.57
CA ALA A 269 11.62 31.59 5.61
C ALA A 269 10.43 31.32 6.53
N ASP A 270 9.95 30.08 6.57
CA ASP A 270 8.68 29.69 7.21
C ASP A 270 8.74 28.34 7.94
N ASP A 271 9.93 27.74 8.04
CA ASP A 271 10.20 26.48 8.74
C ASP A 271 9.45 25.27 8.14
N SER A 272 8.86 25.43 6.95
CA SER A 272 8.24 24.34 6.20
C SER A 272 9.28 23.32 5.74
N THR A 273 8.86 22.07 5.55
CA THR A 273 9.76 21.02 5.08
C THR A 273 10.22 21.29 3.65
N SER A 274 11.52 21.17 3.41
CA SER A 274 12.12 21.35 2.08
C SER A 274 11.94 20.09 1.22
N TYR A 275 10.72 19.87 0.74
CA TYR A 275 10.41 18.75 -0.15
C TYR A 275 11.08 18.92 -1.51
N ARG A 276 11.79 17.87 -1.95
CA ARG A 276 12.31 17.74 -3.32
C ARG A 276 11.31 17.02 -4.22
N THR A 277 10.73 15.95 -3.68
CA THR A 277 9.67 15.17 -4.33
C THR A 277 8.55 14.93 -3.33
N ILE A 278 7.33 15.22 -3.76
CA ILE A 278 6.10 15.00 -3.01
C ILE A 278 5.43 13.77 -3.62
N SER A 279 4.94 12.86 -2.76
CA SER A 279 4.15 11.71 -3.20
C SER A 279 2.67 12.01 -3.05
N ARG A 280 1.86 11.53 -4.00
CA ARG A 280 0.40 11.62 -3.92
C ARG A 280 -0.23 10.34 -4.44
N ASP A 281 -1.25 9.88 -3.73
CA ASP A 281 -1.98 8.67 -4.10
C ASP A 281 -2.98 8.92 -5.23
N ALA A 282 -3.27 7.88 -6.01
CA ALA A 282 -4.43 7.85 -6.90
C ALA A 282 -5.71 7.87 -6.08
N ALA A 283 -6.66 8.74 -6.44
CA ALA A 283 -7.99 8.77 -5.84
C ALA A 283 -9.04 8.43 -6.90
N PHE A 284 -9.84 7.40 -6.63
CA PHE A 284 -10.85 6.95 -7.58
C PHE A 284 -12.08 6.37 -6.88
N THR A 285 -13.17 6.29 -7.63
CA THR A 285 -14.41 5.66 -7.21
C THR A 285 -14.65 4.44 -8.07
N PHE A 286 -14.92 3.29 -7.44
CA PHE A 286 -15.33 2.06 -8.11
C PHE A 286 -16.67 1.60 -7.54
N ASP A 287 -17.70 1.51 -8.38
CA ASP A 287 -19.07 1.15 -7.98
C ASP A 287 -19.61 1.95 -6.78
N GLY A 288 -19.36 3.26 -6.79
CA GLY A 288 -19.81 4.20 -5.76
C GLY A 288 -19.00 4.15 -4.46
N LYS A 289 -17.96 3.33 -4.37
CA LYS A 289 -17.02 3.28 -3.24
C LYS A 289 -15.73 4.03 -3.59
N HIS A 290 -15.25 4.87 -2.68
CA HIS A 290 -14.01 5.64 -2.85
C HIS A 290 -12.79 4.86 -2.37
N TYR A 291 -11.69 4.98 -3.09
CA TYR A 291 -10.43 4.29 -2.85
C TYR A 291 -9.24 5.21 -3.08
N LEU A 292 -8.17 4.96 -2.32
CA LEU A 292 -6.83 5.52 -2.50
C LEU A 292 -5.84 4.40 -2.83
N SER A 293 -4.88 4.67 -3.72
CA SER A 293 -3.84 3.72 -4.09
C SER A 293 -2.50 4.42 -4.33
N GLU A 294 -1.43 3.86 -3.78
CA GLU A 294 -0.05 4.37 -3.93
C GLU A 294 0.48 4.19 -5.36
N SER A 295 -0.17 3.34 -6.16
CA SER A 295 0.14 3.13 -7.58
C SER A 295 -1.10 3.17 -8.48
N ASN A 296 -0.88 3.39 -9.77
CA ASN A 296 -1.93 3.41 -10.78
C ASN A 296 -2.31 2.01 -11.28
N ALA A 297 -1.45 1.02 -11.03
CA ALA A 297 -1.69 -0.38 -11.37
C ALA A 297 -1.94 -1.19 -10.10
N PHE A 298 -3.19 -1.58 -9.86
CA PHE A 298 -3.58 -2.21 -8.61
C PHE A 298 -4.66 -3.27 -8.79
N ARG A 299 -4.68 -4.17 -7.80
CA ARG A 299 -5.80 -5.07 -7.49
C ARG A 299 -6.46 -4.66 -6.19
N ASN A 300 -5.63 -4.35 -5.19
CA ASN A 300 -6.04 -3.89 -3.88
C ASN A 300 -5.80 -2.38 -3.76
N ALA A 301 -6.72 -1.68 -3.11
CA ALA A 301 -6.61 -0.26 -2.82
C ALA A 301 -7.22 0.02 -1.45
N ARG A 302 -6.86 1.15 -0.86
CA ARG A 302 -7.29 1.54 0.48
C ARG A 302 -8.65 2.18 0.40
N ARG A 303 -9.67 1.52 0.96
CA ARG A 303 -11.04 2.02 0.90
C ARG A 303 -11.20 3.22 1.83
N VAL A 304 -11.80 4.30 1.32
CA VAL A 304 -12.14 5.49 2.11
C VAL A 304 -13.59 5.36 2.62
N PRO A 305 -13.82 5.24 3.94
CA PRO A 305 -15.16 5.13 4.51
C PRO A 305 -15.95 6.44 4.41
N VAL A 306 -17.29 6.34 4.40
CA VAL A 306 -18.17 7.51 4.22
C VAL A 306 -18.42 8.28 5.52
N GLN A 307 -18.33 7.65 6.70
CA GLN A 307 -19.02 8.19 7.88
C GLN A 307 -18.32 8.25 9.23
N ASN A 308 -17.32 7.44 9.61
CA ASN A 308 -16.73 7.51 10.95
C ASN A 308 -15.35 6.85 11.00
N ASP A 309 -14.28 7.65 10.91
CA ASP A 309 -12.89 7.20 10.83
C ASP A 309 -12.69 6.18 9.67
N TYR A 310 -11.57 6.01 9.02
CA TYR A 310 -10.23 5.81 9.47
C TYR A 310 -9.34 6.16 8.28
N SER A 311 -8.10 6.48 8.59
CA SER A 311 -6.98 6.46 7.67
C SER A 311 -7.15 5.36 6.61
N ALA A 312 -6.99 5.72 5.34
CA ALA A 312 -6.94 4.76 4.27
C ALA A 312 -5.69 3.91 4.49
N THR A 313 -5.78 2.90 5.36
CA THR A 313 -4.65 2.10 5.87
C THR A 313 -4.78 0.65 5.48
N VAL A 314 -6.01 0.14 5.39
CA VAL A 314 -6.25 -1.26 5.05
C VAL A 314 -6.46 -1.38 3.55
N MET A 315 -5.60 -2.17 2.92
CA MET A 315 -5.75 -2.60 1.54
C MET A 315 -6.91 -3.58 1.42
N GLU A 316 -7.88 -3.27 0.57
CA GLU A 316 -9.00 -4.14 0.23
C GLU A 316 -8.98 -4.44 -1.27
N GLU A 317 -9.38 -5.65 -1.65
CA GLU A 317 -9.59 -5.98 -3.06
C GLU A 317 -10.74 -5.14 -3.62
N VAL A 318 -10.45 -4.36 -4.66
CA VAL A 318 -11.42 -3.41 -5.24
C VAL A 318 -12.58 -4.15 -5.90
N SER A 319 -12.26 -5.22 -6.64
CA SER A 319 -13.21 -6.16 -7.18
C SER A 319 -12.52 -7.49 -7.43
N GLU A 320 -13.19 -8.58 -7.02
CA GLU A 320 -12.70 -9.94 -7.24
C GLU A 320 -12.43 -10.20 -8.73
N GLY A 321 -11.21 -10.65 -9.03
CA GLY A 321 -10.79 -11.03 -10.39
C GLY A 321 -10.58 -9.87 -11.37
N ILE A 322 -10.65 -8.61 -10.93
CA ILE A 322 -10.37 -7.44 -11.78
C ILE A 322 -9.05 -6.79 -11.37
N ARG A 323 -8.19 -6.56 -12.36
CA ARG A 323 -6.98 -5.75 -12.24
C ARG A 323 -7.20 -4.45 -12.98
N LEU A 324 -6.84 -3.33 -12.34
CA LEU A 324 -7.02 -2.00 -12.90
C LEU A 324 -5.66 -1.35 -13.13
N ASP A 325 -5.57 -0.65 -14.24
CA ASP A 325 -4.43 0.19 -14.59
C ASP A 325 -4.98 1.55 -15.03
N LEU A 326 -4.84 2.54 -14.17
CA LEU A 326 -5.37 3.89 -14.38
C LEU A 326 -4.41 4.66 -15.28
N LYS A 327 -4.90 5.09 -16.45
CA LYS A 327 -4.10 5.84 -17.44
C LYS A 327 -4.45 7.32 -17.52
N SER A 328 -5.61 7.71 -17.05
CA SER A 328 -6.08 9.10 -17.11
C SER A 328 -7.20 9.34 -16.10
N GLU A 329 -7.40 10.60 -15.76
CA GLU A 329 -8.56 11.08 -15.01
C GLU A 329 -9.84 11.02 -15.85
N GLY A 330 -10.99 10.98 -15.16
CA GLY A 330 -12.31 11.00 -15.79
C GLY A 330 -13.20 9.83 -15.41
N GLN A 331 -14.34 9.73 -16.08
CA GLN A 331 -15.35 8.71 -15.84
C GLN A 331 -15.37 7.68 -16.96
N SER A 332 -15.48 6.41 -16.58
CA SER A 332 -15.57 5.28 -17.50
C SER A 332 -16.47 4.19 -16.92
N SER A 333 -16.87 3.25 -17.78
CA SER A 333 -17.59 2.06 -17.37
C SER A 333 -16.93 0.82 -17.95
N ILE A 334 -16.72 -0.19 -17.12
CA ILE A 334 -16.15 -1.48 -17.52
C ILE A 334 -17.31 -2.46 -17.64
N THR A 335 -17.56 -2.96 -18.86
CA THR A 335 -18.57 -4.01 -19.07
C THR A 335 -17.88 -5.36 -19.13
N VAL A 336 -18.04 -6.18 -18.08
CA VAL A 336 -17.50 -7.54 -18.02
C VAL A 336 -18.53 -8.51 -18.59
N ARG A 337 -18.27 -9.00 -19.82
CA ARG A 337 -19.11 -9.99 -20.50
C ARG A 337 -18.45 -11.36 -20.53
N HIS A 338 -19.17 -12.37 -20.04
CA HIS A 338 -18.73 -13.76 -20.06
C HIS A 338 -19.45 -14.49 -21.20
N HIS A 339 -18.97 -14.29 -22.43
CA HIS A 339 -19.53 -14.93 -23.62
C HIS A 339 -19.30 -16.44 -23.64
N ILE A 340 -18.29 -16.93 -22.90
CA ILE A 340 -17.90 -18.33 -22.86
C ILE A 340 -18.31 -18.92 -21.51
N LYS A 341 -19.35 -19.76 -21.52
CA LYS A 341 -19.96 -20.33 -20.31
C LYS A 341 -19.51 -21.75 -19.98
N GLY A 342 -18.74 -22.39 -20.85
CA GLY A 342 -18.28 -23.77 -20.63
C GLY A 342 -17.29 -24.27 -21.68
N GLY A 343 -16.93 -25.54 -21.55
CA GLY A 343 -16.00 -26.24 -22.44
C GLY A 343 -14.53 -25.88 -22.21
N ALA A 344 -13.67 -26.36 -23.10
CA ALA A 344 -12.22 -26.18 -22.99
C ALA A 344 -11.80 -24.70 -22.96
N ILE A 345 -12.49 -23.84 -23.71
CA ILE A 345 -12.17 -22.41 -23.76
C ILE A 345 -12.41 -21.74 -22.40
N LYS A 346 -13.50 -22.08 -21.69
CA LYS A 346 -13.73 -21.58 -20.32
C LYS A 346 -12.61 -22.01 -19.37
N GLY A 347 -12.21 -23.29 -19.44
CA GLY A 347 -11.12 -23.79 -18.60
C GLY A 347 -9.79 -23.08 -18.84
N VAL A 348 -9.46 -22.74 -20.10
CA VAL A 348 -8.27 -21.94 -20.42
C VAL A 348 -8.40 -20.50 -19.91
N LEU A 349 -9.59 -19.89 -19.97
CA LEU A 349 -9.83 -18.56 -19.43
C LEU A 349 -9.69 -18.55 -17.90
N GLU A 350 -10.30 -19.49 -17.19
CA GLU A 350 -10.14 -19.63 -15.73
C GLU A 350 -8.66 -19.85 -15.35
N ALA A 351 -7.95 -20.69 -16.10
CA ALA A 351 -6.53 -20.91 -15.86
C ALA A 351 -5.70 -19.63 -16.06
N ARG A 352 -5.99 -18.85 -17.11
CA ARG A 352 -5.28 -17.61 -17.43
C ARG A 352 -5.60 -16.48 -16.47
N ASP A 353 -6.89 -16.24 -16.22
CA ASP A 353 -7.41 -15.03 -15.56
C ASP A 353 -7.48 -15.18 -14.04
N ASP A 354 -7.66 -16.40 -13.52
CA ASP A 354 -7.74 -16.62 -12.07
C ASP A 354 -6.48 -17.30 -11.55
N ILE A 355 -6.15 -18.48 -12.09
CA ILE A 355 -5.11 -19.34 -11.49
C ILE A 355 -3.71 -18.74 -11.69
N ILE A 356 -3.33 -18.43 -12.95
CA ILE A 356 -2.00 -17.89 -13.27
C ILE A 356 -1.82 -16.49 -12.66
N LEU A 357 -2.87 -15.67 -12.67
CA LEU A 357 -2.83 -14.33 -12.06
C LEU A 357 -2.60 -14.43 -10.55
N ASN A 358 -3.34 -15.28 -9.83
CA ASN A 358 -3.11 -15.49 -8.40
C ASN A 358 -1.71 -16.02 -8.09
N PHE A 359 -1.14 -16.87 -8.94
CA PHE A 359 0.25 -17.33 -8.77
C PHE A 359 1.26 -16.21 -9.02
N SER A 360 1.00 -15.33 -10.00
CA SER A 360 1.82 -14.13 -10.22
C SER A 360 1.82 -13.23 -8.99
N ASP A 361 0.68 -13.09 -8.30
CA ASP A 361 0.58 -12.26 -7.09
C ASP A 361 1.48 -12.78 -5.96
N VAL A 362 1.59 -14.10 -5.82
CA VAL A 362 2.52 -14.72 -4.85
C VAL A 362 3.97 -14.35 -5.16
N PHE A 363 4.38 -14.40 -6.42
CA PHE A 363 5.74 -14.01 -6.81
C PHE A 363 5.99 -12.52 -6.69
N ASP A 364 4.99 -11.71 -7.00
CA ASP A 364 5.02 -10.26 -6.82
C ASP A 364 5.19 -9.89 -5.33
N GLU A 365 4.44 -10.51 -4.42
CA GLU A 365 4.61 -10.33 -2.97
C GLU A 365 6.02 -10.73 -2.50
N MET A 366 6.50 -11.90 -2.93
CA MET A 366 7.86 -12.33 -2.58
C MET A 366 8.94 -11.37 -3.09
N ALA A 367 8.83 -10.92 -4.34
CA ALA A 367 9.81 -10.05 -4.95
C ALA A 367 9.82 -8.65 -4.32
N TYR A 368 8.62 -8.08 -4.11
CA TYR A 368 8.46 -6.78 -3.46
C TYR A 368 9.03 -6.80 -2.04
N THR A 369 8.57 -7.74 -1.21
CA THR A 369 9.01 -7.86 0.19
C THR A 369 10.49 -8.19 0.31
N LEU A 370 11.04 -9.05 -0.57
CA LEU A 370 12.48 -9.32 -0.57
C LEU A 370 13.28 -8.06 -0.91
N ALA A 371 12.89 -7.33 -1.95
CA ALA A 371 13.58 -6.12 -2.36
C ALA A 371 13.52 -5.05 -1.28
N SER A 372 12.33 -4.78 -0.71
CA SER A 372 12.14 -3.75 0.31
C SER A 372 12.88 -4.08 1.61
N GLU A 373 12.71 -5.29 2.17
CA GLU A 373 13.35 -5.70 3.42
C GLU A 373 14.89 -5.78 3.27
N MET A 374 15.39 -6.30 2.14
CA MET A 374 16.83 -6.38 1.92
C MET A 374 17.45 -5.00 1.72
N ASN A 375 16.82 -4.11 0.95
CA ASN A 375 17.29 -2.74 0.78
C ASN A 375 17.30 -1.99 2.09
N ALA A 376 16.25 -2.13 2.89
CA ALA A 376 16.13 -1.51 4.20
C ALA A 376 17.30 -1.89 5.12
N ILE A 377 17.66 -3.18 5.20
CA ILE A 377 18.84 -3.63 5.96
C ILE A 377 20.15 -3.13 5.34
N HIS A 378 20.23 -3.12 4.01
CA HIS A 378 21.43 -2.73 3.28
C HIS A 378 21.74 -1.23 3.43
N TYR A 379 20.71 -0.36 3.48
CA TYR A 379 20.89 1.07 3.69
C TYR A 379 21.66 1.39 4.97
N ALA A 380 21.40 0.66 6.05
CA ALA A 380 22.05 0.81 7.34
C ALA A 380 23.48 0.23 7.41
N GLY A 381 23.86 -0.60 6.44
CA GLY A 381 25.15 -1.27 6.45
C GLY A 381 26.24 -0.42 5.81
N HIS A 382 27.48 -0.76 6.15
CA HIS A 382 28.69 -0.16 5.59
C HIS A 382 29.32 -1.07 4.54
N GLY A 383 29.81 -0.45 3.46
CA GLY A 383 30.64 -1.12 2.46
C GLY A 383 32.00 -1.58 3.00
N THR A 384 32.93 -1.88 2.10
CA THR A 384 34.28 -2.38 2.40
C THR A 384 35.34 -1.58 1.64
N GLY A 385 36.59 -1.64 2.09
CA GLY A 385 37.70 -0.92 1.44
C GLY A 385 37.47 0.58 1.44
N GLU A 386 37.58 1.19 0.26
CA GLU A 386 37.37 2.63 0.06
C GLU A 386 35.92 3.07 0.37
N ASN A 387 34.96 2.12 0.36
CA ASN A 387 33.56 2.37 0.66
C ASN A 387 33.17 2.02 2.11
N ALA A 388 34.13 1.80 3.02
CA ALA A 388 33.85 1.48 4.42
C ALA A 388 33.07 2.59 5.16
N ALA A 389 33.20 3.85 4.74
CA ALA A 389 32.46 4.98 5.28
C ALA A 389 31.09 5.18 4.60
N THR A 390 30.74 4.38 3.59
CA THR A 390 29.58 4.59 2.73
C THR A 390 28.40 3.74 3.18
N THR A 391 27.23 4.37 3.33
CA THR A 391 25.93 3.75 3.63
C THR A 391 24.87 4.32 2.66
N GLY A 392 23.61 3.87 2.74
CA GLY A 392 22.51 4.48 1.99
C GLY A 392 22.37 4.00 0.54
N TYR A 393 22.99 2.87 0.18
CA TYR A 393 22.79 2.23 -1.13
C TYR A 393 21.79 1.08 -1.03
N ALA A 394 20.93 0.96 -2.05
CA ALA A 394 20.01 -0.16 -2.19
C ALA A 394 20.74 -1.39 -2.78
N TYR A 395 20.46 -2.59 -2.28
CA TYR A 395 21.01 -3.83 -2.83
C TYR A 395 20.32 -4.22 -4.16
N PHE A 396 18.99 -4.20 -4.15
CA PHE A 396 18.14 -4.31 -5.33
C PHE A 396 17.71 -2.93 -5.82
N THR A 397 17.41 -2.83 -7.11
CA THR A 397 16.73 -1.64 -7.65
C THR A 397 15.39 -1.48 -6.92
N PRO A 398 15.10 -0.31 -6.31
CA PRO A 398 13.84 -0.09 -5.61
C PRO A 398 12.62 -0.40 -6.49
N ILE A 399 11.65 -1.10 -5.92
CA ILE A 399 10.41 -1.49 -6.60
C ILE A 399 9.28 -0.64 -6.01
N HIS A 400 8.59 0.13 -6.87
CA HIS A 400 7.61 1.12 -6.46
C HIS A 400 6.16 0.61 -6.42
N SER A 401 5.88 -0.62 -6.84
CA SER A 401 4.55 -1.20 -6.71
C SER A 401 4.66 -2.68 -6.43
N LEU A 402 3.82 -3.17 -5.52
CA LEU A 402 3.62 -4.59 -5.30
C LEU A 402 3.23 -5.28 -6.60
N TYR A 403 2.35 -4.66 -7.39
CA TYR A 403 1.86 -5.25 -8.63
C TYR A 403 2.94 -5.27 -9.71
N GLY A 404 3.27 -6.45 -10.22
CA GLY A 404 4.33 -6.63 -11.22
C GLY A 404 5.75 -6.55 -10.65
N ALA A 405 5.93 -6.52 -9.33
CA ALA A 405 7.23 -6.49 -8.66
C ALA A 405 8.17 -7.59 -9.14
N SER A 406 7.68 -8.80 -9.37
CA SER A 406 8.49 -9.94 -9.82
C SER A 406 9.20 -9.70 -11.16
N ARG A 407 8.63 -8.86 -12.03
CA ARG A 407 9.23 -8.48 -13.31
C ARG A 407 10.37 -7.47 -13.17
N ASN A 408 10.34 -6.68 -12.10
CA ASN A 408 11.24 -5.55 -11.89
C ASN A 408 12.38 -5.87 -10.92
N LEU A 409 12.36 -7.03 -10.26
CA LEU A 409 13.41 -7.46 -9.35
C LEU A 409 14.75 -7.58 -10.09
N SER A 410 15.69 -6.69 -9.76
CA SER A 410 17.03 -6.65 -10.30
C SER A 410 18.01 -6.16 -9.24
N ILE A 411 19.26 -6.62 -9.30
CA ILE A 411 20.37 -6.05 -8.52
C ILE A 411 20.55 -4.58 -8.92
N ASN A 412 20.85 -3.73 -7.94
CA ASN A 412 21.19 -2.33 -8.20
C ASN A 412 22.47 -2.24 -9.02
N ARG A 413 22.44 -1.45 -10.10
CA ARG A 413 23.59 -1.25 -10.98
C ARG A 413 24.85 -0.81 -10.24
N ALA A 414 24.73 0.04 -9.22
CA ALA A 414 25.89 0.49 -8.44
C ALA A 414 26.63 -0.67 -7.76
N ILE A 415 25.87 -1.66 -7.24
CA ILE A 415 26.43 -2.86 -6.61
C ILE A 415 27.06 -3.82 -7.65
N ASP A 416 26.46 -3.91 -8.84
CA ASP A 416 26.99 -4.74 -9.93
C ASP A 416 28.32 -4.19 -10.47
N GLU A 417 28.43 -2.85 -10.56
CA GLU A 417 29.64 -2.15 -10.98
C GLU A 417 30.73 -2.16 -9.90
N ASP A 418 30.37 -1.99 -8.62
CA ASP A 418 31.29 -2.00 -7.49
C ASP A 418 30.78 -2.84 -6.32
N ARG A 419 31.37 -4.03 -6.16
CA ARG A 419 31.01 -4.97 -5.10
C ARG A 419 31.47 -4.52 -3.72
N SER A 420 32.37 -3.55 -3.62
CA SER A 420 32.80 -3.03 -2.32
C SER A 420 31.70 -2.23 -1.62
N LEU A 421 30.65 -1.83 -2.35
CA LEU A 421 29.43 -1.22 -1.82
C LEU A 421 28.48 -2.23 -1.14
N ILE A 422 28.75 -3.54 -1.22
CA ILE A 422 27.95 -4.54 -0.49
C ILE A 422 28.12 -4.30 1.01
N ALA A 423 27.02 -3.91 1.63
CA ALA A 423 26.97 -3.34 2.96
C ALA A 423 26.97 -4.42 4.07
N ALA A 424 28.09 -5.14 4.21
CA ALA A 424 28.20 -6.32 5.07
C ALA A 424 28.40 -6.00 6.56
N ALA A 425 29.06 -4.89 6.87
CA ALA A 425 29.36 -4.47 8.24
C ALA A 425 28.24 -3.59 8.81
N SER A 426 28.03 -3.63 10.11
CA SER A 426 27.14 -2.68 10.81
C SER A 426 27.90 -1.43 11.26
N GLY A 427 27.14 -0.38 11.57
CA GLY A 427 27.66 0.82 12.22
C GLY A 427 27.74 0.69 13.74
N ASP A 428 28.54 1.56 14.36
CA ASP A 428 28.66 1.69 15.82
C ASP A 428 27.60 2.62 16.45
N GLY A 429 26.69 3.17 15.63
CA GLY A 429 25.66 4.13 16.02
C GLY A 429 26.13 5.59 16.04
N THR A 430 27.42 5.85 15.87
CA THR A 430 28.01 7.20 15.82
C THR A 430 28.35 7.64 14.39
N GLY A 431 27.96 6.84 13.40
CA GLY A 431 28.21 7.11 11.98
C GLY A 431 29.47 6.44 11.44
N HIS A 432 30.12 5.58 12.22
CA HIS A 432 31.32 4.85 11.83
C HIS A 432 31.06 3.34 11.75
N THR A 433 31.83 2.67 10.90
CA THR A 433 31.77 1.22 10.72
C THR A 433 32.41 0.47 11.88
N LEU A 434 31.90 -0.71 12.23
CA LEU A 434 32.58 -1.67 13.12
C LEU A 434 33.80 -2.33 12.47
N GLY A 435 34.05 -2.06 11.19
CA GLY A 435 35.23 -2.48 10.44
C GLY A 435 34.96 -3.64 9.48
N GLU A 436 35.90 -3.86 8.55
CA GLU A 436 35.75 -4.81 7.43
C GLU A 436 35.63 -6.28 7.85
N GLY A 437 36.02 -6.61 9.08
CA GLY A 437 35.87 -7.96 9.64
C GLY A 437 34.46 -8.26 10.18
N ASP A 438 33.59 -7.25 10.27
CA ASP A 438 32.22 -7.42 10.76
C ASP A 438 31.29 -7.94 9.66
N GLY A 439 30.64 -9.08 9.91
CA GLY A 439 29.63 -9.67 9.05
C GLY A 439 28.22 -9.61 9.63
N SER A 440 28.00 -8.80 10.66
CA SER A 440 26.73 -8.76 11.38
C SER A 440 25.56 -8.30 10.50
N ASN A 441 25.75 -7.32 9.61
CA ASN A 441 24.69 -6.89 8.70
C ASN A 441 24.43 -7.92 7.59
N ALA A 442 25.47 -8.57 7.09
CA ALA A 442 25.33 -9.70 6.17
C ALA A 442 24.56 -10.88 6.79
N LEU A 443 24.79 -11.17 8.08
CA LEU A 443 24.03 -12.17 8.82
C LEU A 443 22.55 -11.77 8.95
N ARG A 444 22.26 -10.49 9.23
CA ARG A 444 20.87 -9.97 9.27
C ARG A 444 20.17 -10.13 7.92
N MET A 445 20.84 -9.79 6.82
CA MET A 445 20.31 -10.02 5.47
C MET A 445 20.03 -11.51 5.22
N ALA A 446 20.93 -12.41 5.63
CA ALA A 446 20.73 -13.85 5.49
C ALA A 446 19.56 -14.39 6.35
N GLN A 447 19.33 -13.79 7.53
CA GLN A 447 18.25 -14.15 8.45
C GLN A 447 16.86 -13.79 7.92
N LEU A 448 16.72 -12.86 6.95
CA LEU A 448 15.44 -12.54 6.31
C LEU A 448 14.68 -13.78 5.83
N LYS A 449 15.39 -14.82 5.39
CA LYS A 449 14.81 -16.11 5.00
C LYS A 449 13.92 -16.74 6.08
N GLN A 450 14.17 -16.45 7.36
CA GLN A 450 13.46 -16.99 8.52
C GLN A 450 12.67 -15.91 9.29
N THR A 451 12.79 -14.65 8.89
CA THR A 451 12.04 -13.54 9.49
C THR A 451 10.63 -13.51 8.93
N LYS A 452 9.64 -13.30 9.80
CA LYS A 452 8.24 -13.18 9.38
C LYS A 452 7.97 -11.79 8.81
N VAL A 453 7.96 -11.69 7.50
CA VAL A 453 7.81 -10.42 6.76
C VAL A 453 6.67 -10.46 5.73
N LEU A 454 6.14 -11.64 5.41
CA LEU A 454 5.07 -11.83 4.43
C LEU A 454 3.71 -11.97 5.12
N GLN A 455 2.62 -11.78 4.36
CA GLN A 455 1.24 -11.90 4.84
C GLN A 455 1.00 -11.10 6.13
N SER A 456 1.25 -9.79 6.10
CA SER A 456 1.18 -8.93 7.29
C SER A 456 2.08 -9.43 8.43
N ARG A 457 3.32 -9.83 8.10
CA ARG A 457 4.34 -10.32 9.04
C ARG A 457 3.93 -11.58 9.82
N SER A 458 3.06 -12.41 9.25
CA SER A 458 2.64 -13.69 9.87
C SER A 458 3.46 -14.89 9.39
N SER A 459 4.13 -14.78 8.23
CA SER A 459 4.87 -15.86 7.59
C SER A 459 6.27 -15.43 7.15
N ASP A 460 7.22 -16.35 7.17
CA ASP A 460 8.54 -16.19 6.55
C ASP A 460 8.52 -16.67 5.08
N PHE A 461 9.61 -16.43 4.35
CA PHE A 461 9.72 -16.80 2.93
C PHE A 461 9.60 -18.32 2.69
N ASN A 462 10.13 -19.17 3.57
CA ASN A 462 10.05 -20.62 3.38
C ASN A 462 8.62 -21.11 3.58
N THR A 463 8.00 -20.72 4.69
CA THR A 463 6.63 -21.12 5.04
C THR A 463 5.64 -20.62 3.99
N PHE A 464 5.82 -19.39 3.50
CA PHE A 464 4.99 -18.84 2.42
C PHE A 464 5.14 -19.62 1.11
N TYR A 465 6.37 -19.92 0.71
CA TYR A 465 6.64 -20.69 -0.51
C TYR A 465 6.18 -22.15 -0.41
N GLU A 466 6.34 -22.79 0.75
CA GLU A 466 5.83 -24.13 1.03
C GLU A 466 4.30 -24.17 0.97
N ALA A 467 3.62 -23.19 1.55
CA ALA A 467 2.17 -23.04 1.48
C ALA A 467 1.70 -22.87 0.03
N PHE A 468 2.42 -22.09 -0.78
CA PHE A 468 2.16 -21.93 -2.20
C PHE A 468 2.28 -23.26 -2.96
N ILE A 469 3.39 -24.01 -2.80
CA ILE A 469 3.57 -25.31 -3.46
C ILE A 469 2.50 -26.31 -3.01
N ALA A 470 2.18 -26.36 -1.72
CA ALA A 470 1.16 -27.24 -1.19
C ALA A 470 -0.23 -26.91 -1.77
N ASN A 471 -0.55 -25.61 -1.87
CA ASN A 471 -1.78 -25.14 -2.47
C ASN A 471 -1.84 -25.50 -3.97
N LEU A 472 -0.77 -25.23 -4.73
CA LEU A 472 -0.65 -25.61 -6.14
C LEU A 472 -0.82 -27.12 -6.34
N GLY A 473 -0.15 -27.94 -5.52
CA GLY A 473 -0.26 -29.40 -5.58
C GLY A 473 -1.67 -29.90 -5.25
N SER A 474 -2.32 -29.33 -4.24
CA SER A 474 -3.71 -29.63 -3.87
C SER A 474 -4.68 -29.24 -4.98
N GLN A 475 -4.54 -28.05 -5.57
CA GLN A 475 -5.33 -27.60 -6.70
C GLN A 475 -5.14 -28.52 -7.92
N GLY A 476 -3.90 -28.87 -8.25
CA GLY A 476 -3.59 -29.80 -9.34
C GLY A 476 -4.21 -31.18 -9.13
N GLN A 477 -4.10 -31.75 -7.92
CA GLN A 477 -4.70 -33.03 -7.58
C GLN A 477 -6.23 -33.00 -7.65
N ARG A 478 -6.86 -31.90 -7.20
CA ARG A 478 -8.31 -31.68 -7.33
C ARG A 478 -8.73 -31.62 -8.78
N ALA A 479 -8.01 -30.85 -9.61
CA ALA A 479 -8.28 -30.73 -11.04
C ALA A 479 -8.16 -32.10 -11.75
N GLN A 480 -7.11 -32.87 -11.45
CA GLN A 480 -6.92 -34.22 -12.01
C GLN A 480 -8.04 -35.19 -11.60
N THR A 481 -8.45 -35.13 -10.33
CA THR A 481 -9.56 -35.94 -9.82
C THR A 481 -10.88 -35.57 -10.50
N MET A 482 -11.14 -34.27 -10.66
CA MET A 482 -12.33 -33.76 -11.33
C MET A 482 -12.36 -34.17 -12.81
N LEU A 483 -11.24 -34.08 -13.51
CA LEU A 483 -11.08 -34.56 -14.89
C LEU A 483 -11.41 -36.06 -14.99
N LYS A 484 -10.78 -36.89 -14.14
CA LYS A 484 -11.03 -38.34 -14.12
C LYS A 484 -12.49 -38.68 -13.86
N ASN A 485 -13.13 -37.98 -12.93
CA ASN A 485 -14.56 -38.17 -12.63
C ASN A 485 -15.41 -37.80 -13.85
N GLN A 486 -15.11 -36.67 -14.51
CA GLN A 486 -15.83 -36.23 -15.69
C GLN A 486 -15.67 -37.19 -16.88
N ASP A 487 -14.46 -37.71 -17.12
CA ASP A 487 -14.19 -38.71 -18.15
C ASP A 487 -14.94 -40.02 -17.88
N THR A 488 -15.00 -40.44 -16.61
CA THR A 488 -15.76 -41.63 -16.21
C THR A 488 -17.25 -41.46 -16.49
N LEU A 489 -17.82 -40.29 -16.16
CA LEU A 489 -19.21 -39.96 -16.45
C LEU A 489 -19.49 -39.92 -17.95
N ILE A 490 -18.60 -39.33 -18.75
CA ILE A 490 -18.72 -39.30 -20.21
C ILE A 490 -18.74 -40.72 -20.77
N ASN A 491 -17.80 -41.57 -20.34
CA ASN A 491 -17.74 -42.97 -20.78
C ASN A 491 -19.00 -43.76 -20.37
N GLN A 492 -19.52 -43.53 -19.16
CA GLN A 492 -20.76 -44.18 -18.71
C GLN A 492 -21.96 -43.75 -19.55
N ILE A 493 -22.10 -42.45 -19.84
CA ILE A 493 -23.18 -41.91 -20.68
C ILE A 493 -23.03 -42.44 -22.12
N ASP A 494 -21.82 -42.50 -22.66
CA ASP A 494 -21.59 -43.02 -24.00
C ASP A 494 -21.93 -44.52 -24.08
N ASN A 495 -21.54 -45.32 -23.10
CA ASN A 495 -21.93 -46.74 -23.02
C ASN A 495 -23.46 -46.90 -22.92
N GLN A 496 -24.15 -46.08 -22.12
CA GLN A 496 -25.62 -46.09 -22.07
C GLN A 496 -26.24 -45.71 -23.41
N ARG A 497 -25.71 -44.68 -24.06
CA ARG A 497 -26.14 -44.26 -25.39
C ARG A 497 -25.94 -45.38 -26.42
N GLN A 498 -24.79 -46.04 -26.42
CA GLN A 498 -24.50 -47.19 -27.28
C GLN A 498 -25.40 -48.39 -26.96
N SER A 499 -25.79 -48.61 -25.70
CA SER A 499 -26.74 -49.67 -25.32
C SER A 499 -28.15 -49.41 -25.86
N VAL A 500 -28.61 -48.16 -25.83
CA VAL A 500 -29.92 -47.77 -26.38
C VAL A 500 -29.92 -47.67 -27.92
N MET A 501 -28.83 -47.17 -28.51
CA MET A 501 -28.63 -47.14 -29.96
C MET A 501 -28.24 -48.51 -30.53
N GLY A 502 -27.82 -49.43 -29.67
CA GLY A 502 -27.44 -50.79 -30.00
C GLY A 502 -28.68 -51.55 -30.43
N VAL A 503 -28.79 -51.79 -31.73
CA VAL A 503 -29.84 -52.62 -32.30
C VAL A 503 -29.51 -54.07 -31.93
N ASN A 504 -30.42 -54.74 -31.22
CA ASN A 504 -30.27 -56.15 -30.91
C ASN A 504 -30.58 -56.97 -32.17
N ILE A 505 -29.54 -57.48 -32.85
CA ILE A 505 -29.68 -58.27 -34.09
C ILE A 505 -30.59 -59.48 -33.87
N ASP A 506 -30.62 -60.06 -32.67
CA ASP A 506 -31.51 -61.19 -32.38
C ASP A 506 -32.98 -60.74 -32.29
N GLU A 507 -33.24 -59.54 -31.81
CA GLU A 507 -34.59 -58.94 -31.75
C GLU A 507 -35.06 -58.50 -33.15
N GLU A 508 -34.19 -57.84 -33.93
CA GLU A 508 -34.45 -57.54 -35.34
C GLU A 508 -34.62 -58.81 -36.19
N MET A 509 -33.84 -59.86 -35.94
CA MET A 509 -33.96 -61.15 -36.62
C MET A 509 -35.27 -61.85 -36.23
N MET A 510 -35.66 -61.81 -34.96
CA MET A 510 -36.97 -62.31 -34.51
C MET A 510 -38.12 -61.53 -35.15
N ASP A 511 -38.02 -60.21 -35.26
CA ASP A 511 -39.01 -59.39 -35.94
C ASP A 511 -39.03 -59.64 -37.45
N ILE A 512 -37.88 -59.82 -38.10
CA ILE A 512 -37.81 -60.27 -39.50
C ILE A 512 -38.47 -61.64 -39.67
N ILE A 513 -38.19 -62.61 -38.80
CA ILE A 513 -38.82 -63.95 -38.85
C ILE A 513 -40.34 -63.82 -38.64
N LYS A 514 -40.77 -62.98 -37.70
CA LYS A 514 -42.20 -62.71 -37.44
C LYS A 514 -42.87 -62.06 -38.63
N PHE A 515 -42.23 -61.08 -39.28
CA PHE A 515 -42.72 -60.46 -40.52
C PHE A 515 -42.72 -61.44 -41.69
N GLN A 516 -41.73 -62.32 -41.81
CA GLN A 516 -41.71 -63.39 -42.81
C GLN A 516 -42.82 -64.42 -42.57
N GLN A 517 -43.08 -64.81 -41.32
CA GLN A 517 -44.19 -65.71 -40.97
C GLN A 517 -45.54 -65.05 -41.24
N ALA A 518 -45.71 -63.77 -40.86
CA ALA A 518 -46.90 -63.00 -41.17
C ALA A 518 -47.12 -62.87 -42.68
N PHE A 519 -46.07 -62.59 -43.45
CA PHE A 519 -46.13 -62.51 -44.91
C PHE A 519 -46.50 -63.87 -45.54
N ASN A 520 -45.92 -64.96 -45.07
CA ASN A 520 -46.29 -66.31 -45.51
C ASN A 520 -47.74 -66.66 -45.15
N ALA A 521 -48.21 -66.27 -43.97
CA ALA A 521 -49.59 -66.46 -43.54
C ALA A 521 -50.57 -65.64 -44.39
N ILE A 522 -50.26 -64.37 -44.67
CA ILE A 522 -51.05 -63.51 -45.56
C ILE A 522 -51.02 -64.04 -46.99
N SER A 523 -49.88 -64.53 -47.47
CA SER A 523 -49.77 -65.13 -48.80
C SER A 523 -50.63 -66.38 -48.92
N ARG A 524 -50.62 -67.27 -47.91
CA ARG A 524 -51.54 -68.41 -47.84
C ARG A 524 -53.00 -67.98 -47.76
N TYR A 525 -53.31 -66.92 -47.02
CA TYR A 525 -54.65 -66.35 -46.95
C TYR A 525 -55.12 -65.84 -48.33
N ILE A 526 -54.25 -65.14 -49.06
CA ILE A 526 -54.50 -64.69 -50.43
C ILE A 526 -54.66 -65.89 -51.36
N THR A 527 -53.82 -66.93 -51.26
CA THR A 527 -53.98 -68.17 -52.03
C THR A 527 -55.30 -68.86 -51.73
N THR A 528 -55.72 -68.92 -50.46
CA THR A 528 -57.05 -69.47 -50.12
C THR A 528 -58.19 -68.60 -50.64
N ILE A 529 -58.03 -67.28 -50.69
CA ILE A 529 -59.01 -66.40 -51.35
C ILE A 529 -59.02 -66.65 -52.86
N ASP A 530 -57.85 -66.80 -53.49
CA ASP A 530 -57.72 -67.08 -54.92
C ASP A 530 -58.35 -68.44 -55.28
N GLU A 531 -58.11 -69.48 -54.47
CA GLU A 531 -58.76 -70.80 -54.60
C GLU A 531 -60.27 -70.73 -54.35
N MET A 532 -60.73 -69.94 -53.37
CA MET A 532 -62.16 -69.70 -53.16
C MET A 532 -62.80 -68.97 -54.35
N LEU A 533 -62.14 -67.94 -54.89
CA LEU A 533 -62.60 -67.20 -56.06
C LEU A 533 -62.60 -68.09 -57.31
N ASP A 534 -61.56 -68.88 -57.54
CA ASP A 534 -61.48 -69.85 -58.63
C ASP A 534 -62.59 -70.91 -58.49
N LYS A 535 -62.85 -71.41 -57.29
CA LYS A 535 -63.94 -72.38 -57.09
C LYS A 535 -65.33 -71.78 -57.28
N VAL A 536 -65.53 -70.50 -56.92
CA VAL A 536 -66.79 -69.79 -57.18
C VAL A 536 -66.95 -69.45 -58.66
N ILE A 537 -65.88 -69.02 -59.35
CA ILE A 537 -65.93 -68.56 -60.75
C ILE A 537 -65.90 -69.75 -61.72
N ASN A 538 -64.92 -70.65 -61.59
CA ASN A 538 -64.69 -71.77 -62.51
C ASN A 538 -65.30 -73.08 -61.99
N GLY A 539 -65.42 -73.25 -60.67
CA GLY A 539 -65.95 -74.48 -60.05
C GLY A 539 -67.47 -74.58 -59.94
N MET A 540 -68.20 -73.46 -59.94
CA MET A 540 -69.67 -73.44 -59.93
C MET A 540 -70.30 -73.23 -61.32
N GLY A 541 -69.49 -73.01 -62.36
CA GLY A 541 -69.94 -72.77 -63.74
C GLY A 541 -70.00 -74.01 -64.65
N VAL A 542 -69.56 -75.20 -64.20
CA VAL A 542 -69.57 -76.41 -65.04
C VAL A 542 -70.78 -77.28 -64.68
N VAL A 543 -71.88 -77.04 -65.39
CA VAL A 543 -72.98 -78.01 -65.54
C VAL A 543 -73.02 -78.40 -67.02
N GLY A 544 -72.71 -79.67 -67.30
CA GLY A 544 -72.84 -80.26 -68.63
C GLY A 544 -71.51 -80.54 -69.34
N ARG A 545 -70.86 -81.65 -68.95
CA ARG A 545 -70.29 -82.60 -69.89
C ARG A 545 -70.23 -83.99 -69.29
#